data_AF-A0A7J6SZC8-F1
#
_entry.id   AF-A0A7J6SZC8-F1
#
_cell.length_a   1.000
_cell.length_b   1.000
_cell.length_c   1.000
_cell.angle_alpha   90.00
_cell.angle_beta   90.00
_cell.angle_gamma   90.00
#
_symmetry.space_group_name_H-M   'P 1'
#
loop_
_entity.id
_entity.type
_entity.pdbx_description
1 polymer ?
#
loop_
_entity_poly.entity_id
_entity_poly.type
_entity_poly.pdbx_seq_one_letter_code
_entity_poly.pdbx_strand_id
1 'polypeptide(L)'
;WKMRAFHDKITAWLKRRREWEEITGEGLGAPSVYSFGDCNAEREAMRQVCSEYNIIGKSVKFLEKPRSDQIRKEHRIIQGSLKRLMQEKRDLDLFMRVAEAP
;
A
#
# COMPACT_ATOMS: atom_id res chain seq x y z
N TRP A 1 12.78 4.88 11.84
CA TRP A 1 12.17 6.05 11.16
C TRP A 1 11.00 5.65 10.26
N LYS A 2 11.07 4.55 9.47
CA LYS A 2 9.96 4.09 8.60
C LYS A 2 8.65 3.84 9.34
N MET A 3 8.69 3.06 10.43
CA MET A 3 7.50 2.84 11.27
C MET A 3 6.90 4.16 11.77
N ARG A 4 7.73 5.06 12.30
CA ARG A 4 7.30 6.39 12.75
C ARG A 4 6.60 7.15 11.61
N ALA A 5 7.16 7.14 10.41
CA ALA A 5 6.53 7.78 9.25
C ALA A 5 5.15 7.17 8.92
N PHE A 6 5.00 5.84 8.98
CA PHE A 6 3.70 5.19 8.82
C PHE A 6 2.72 5.55 9.93
N HIS A 7 3.15 5.55 11.20
CA HIS A 7 2.34 5.99 12.34
C HIS A 7 1.84 7.42 12.16
N ASP A 8 2.73 8.36 11.80
CA ASP A 8 2.39 9.77 11.63
C ASP A 8 1.34 9.93 10.52
N LYS A 9 1.50 9.21 9.41
CA LYS A 9 0.56 9.25 8.29
C LYS A 9 -0.80 8.65 8.63
N ILE A 10 -0.83 7.49 9.29
CA ILE A 10 -2.06 6.82 9.69
C ILE A 10 -2.80 7.66 10.73
N THR A 11 -2.09 8.18 11.74
CA THR A 11 -2.67 9.02 12.79
C THR A 11 -3.26 10.31 12.20
N ALA A 12 -2.53 10.98 11.31
CA ALA A 12 -3.03 12.18 10.63
C ALA A 12 -4.24 11.88 9.72
N TRP A 13 -4.32 10.68 9.14
CA TRP A 13 -5.49 10.26 8.37
C TRP A 13 -6.70 9.97 9.26
N LEU A 14 -6.51 9.22 10.36
CA LEU A 14 -7.57 8.92 11.33
C LEU A 14 -8.16 10.18 11.94
N LYS A 15 -7.31 11.17 12.25
CA LYS A 15 -7.77 12.49 12.72
C LYS A 15 -8.67 13.18 11.70
N ARG A 16 -8.22 13.30 10.44
CA ARG A 16 -9.00 13.93 9.37
C ARG A 16 -10.32 13.20 9.08
N ARG A 17 -10.29 11.87 9.17
CA ARG A 17 -11.50 11.05 9.03
C ARG A 17 -12.52 11.36 10.12
N ARG A 18 -12.07 11.43 11.37
CA ARG A 18 -12.96 11.77 12.49
C ARG A 18 -13.57 13.15 12.33
N GLU A 19 -12.76 14.14 11.94
CA GLU A 19 -13.26 15.49 11.65
C GLU A 19 -14.31 15.49 10.53
N TRP A 20 -14.08 14.71 9.46
CA TRP A 20 -15.05 14.56 8.37
C TRP A 20 -16.36 13.92 8.83
N GLU A 21 -16.27 12.85 9.61
CA GLU A 21 -17.43 12.14 10.19
C GLU A 21 -18.24 13.05 11.11
N GLU A 22 -17.57 13.89 11.92
CA GLU A 22 -18.21 14.89 12.78
C GLU A 22 -18.93 16.00 11.99
N ILE A 23 -18.38 16.43 10.85
CA ILE A 23 -18.96 17.48 10.00
C ILE A 23 -20.14 16.96 9.15
N THR A 24 -20.00 15.76 8.58
CA THR A 24 -20.91 15.26 7.54
C THR A 24 -21.89 14.21 8.05
N GLY A 25 -21.59 13.54 9.17
CA GLY A 25 -22.30 12.34 9.60
C GLY A 25 -22.03 11.10 8.72
N GLU A 26 -21.18 11.22 7.69
CA GLU A 26 -20.86 10.13 6.76
C GLU A 26 -19.59 9.39 7.20
N GLY A 27 -19.73 8.09 7.44
CA GLY A 27 -18.59 7.20 7.69
C GLY A 27 -17.74 6.99 6.43
N LEU A 28 -16.43 7.23 6.52
CA LEU A 28 -15.52 6.85 5.44
C LEU A 28 -15.32 5.32 5.42
N GLY A 29 -15.11 4.71 4.25
CA GLY A 29 -14.80 3.27 4.16
C GLY A 29 -13.55 2.88 4.96
N ALA A 30 -13.36 1.58 5.22
CA ALA A 30 -12.17 1.10 5.93
C ALA A 30 -10.87 1.58 5.23
N PRO A 31 -9.90 2.15 5.96
CA PRO A 31 -8.65 2.60 5.38
C PRO A 31 -7.89 1.44 4.74
N SER A 32 -7.14 1.75 3.69
CA SER A 32 -6.04 0.90 3.22
C SER A 32 -4.79 1.75 3.04
N VAL A 33 -3.66 1.23 3.49
CA VAL A 33 -2.33 1.80 3.25
C VAL A 33 -1.69 1.04 2.11
N TYR A 34 -1.13 1.77 1.14
CA TYR A 34 -0.44 1.19 -0.01
C TYR A 34 1.03 1.58 0.02
N SER A 35 1.91 0.62 -0.17
CA SER A 35 3.34 0.83 -0.39
C SER A 35 3.74 0.18 -1.71
N PHE A 36 4.31 0.97 -2.62
CA PHE A 36 4.68 0.56 -3.97
C PHE A 36 6.18 0.74 -4.17
N GLY A 37 6.85 -0.27 -4.75
CA GLY A 37 8.29 -0.28 -4.92
C GLY A 37 9.04 -0.46 -3.60
N ASP A 38 8.43 -1.14 -2.64
CA ASP A 38 8.92 -1.20 -1.27
C ASP A 38 10.08 -2.18 -1.12
N CYS A 39 11.02 -1.81 -0.24
CA CYS A 39 12.05 -2.74 0.22
C CYS A 39 11.51 -3.56 1.40
N ASN A 40 12.16 -4.69 1.70
CA ASN A 40 11.73 -5.59 2.78
C ASN A 40 11.51 -4.87 4.13
N ALA A 41 12.37 -3.90 4.46
CA ALA A 41 12.26 -3.12 5.70
C ALA A 41 11.06 -2.16 5.73
N GLU A 42 10.64 -1.65 4.56
CA GLU A 42 9.46 -0.80 4.44
C GLU A 42 8.18 -1.62 4.50
N ARG A 43 8.18 -2.76 3.82
CA ARG A 43 7.13 -3.77 3.90
C ARG A 43 6.84 -4.17 5.34
N GLU A 44 7.88 -4.53 6.08
CA GLU A 44 7.75 -4.97 7.47
C GLU A 44 7.20 -3.85 8.36
N ALA A 45 7.76 -2.64 8.22
CA ALA A 45 7.28 -1.48 8.96
C ALA A 45 5.81 -1.17 8.66
N MET A 46 5.38 -1.23 7.39
CA MET A 46 3.99 -1.01 7.01
C MET A 46 3.08 -2.07 7.65
N ARG A 47 3.44 -3.36 7.54
CA ARG A 47 2.64 -4.47 8.06
C ARG A 47 2.46 -4.38 9.57
N GLN A 48 3.55 -4.11 10.29
CA GLN A 48 3.51 -3.95 11.74
C GLN A 48 2.57 -2.81 12.14
N VAL A 49 2.74 -1.62 11.56
CA VAL A 49 1.92 -0.46 11.91
C VAL A 49 0.45 -0.67 11.50
N CYS A 50 0.19 -1.24 10.32
CA CYS A 50 -1.19 -1.53 9.88
C CYS A 50 -1.90 -2.51 10.82
N SER A 51 -1.19 -3.53 11.31
CA SER A 51 -1.72 -4.46 12.31
C SER A 51 -2.06 -3.76 13.62
N GLU A 52 -1.24 -2.80 14.08
CA GLU A 52 -1.49 -2.07 15.33
C GLU A 52 -2.75 -1.20 15.28
N TYR A 53 -3.08 -0.64 14.11
CA TYR A 53 -4.29 0.17 13.91
C TYR A 53 -5.49 -0.62 13.36
N ASN A 54 -5.37 -1.93 13.15
CA ASN A 54 -6.38 -2.75 12.46
C ASN A 54 -6.78 -2.16 11.09
N ILE A 55 -5.77 -1.78 10.30
CA ILE A 55 -5.90 -1.19 8.96
C ILE A 55 -5.37 -2.19 7.93
N ILE A 56 -5.98 -2.20 6.74
CA ILE A 56 -5.52 -3.06 5.65
C ILE A 56 -4.22 -2.51 5.06
N GLY A 57 -3.15 -3.31 5.08
CA GLY A 57 -1.84 -3.00 4.49
C GLY A 57 -1.65 -3.71 3.15
N LYS A 58 -1.22 -2.98 2.12
CA LYS A 58 -0.98 -3.51 0.77
C LYS A 58 0.38 -3.10 0.26
N SER A 59 1.28 -4.06 0.10
CA SER A 59 2.62 -3.88 -0.43
C SER A 59 2.75 -4.46 -1.84
N VAL A 60 3.47 -3.73 -2.71
CA VAL A 60 3.86 -4.20 -4.03
C VAL A 60 5.35 -3.94 -4.22
N LYS A 61 6.14 -5.01 -4.12
CA LYS A 61 7.57 -4.96 -4.37
C LYS A 61 7.86 -5.05 -5.86
N PHE A 62 8.57 -4.06 -6.38
CA PHE A 62 9.05 -4.05 -7.75
C PHE A 62 10.35 -4.85 -7.88
N LEU A 63 10.72 -5.14 -9.13
CA LEU A 63 11.98 -5.77 -9.47
C LEU A 63 13.15 -4.95 -8.95
N GLU A 64 14.16 -5.64 -8.44
CA GLU A 64 15.42 -5.02 -8.07
C GLU A 64 16.29 -4.85 -9.32
N LYS A 65 16.79 -3.62 -9.54
CA LYS A 65 17.61 -3.25 -10.71
C LYS A 65 16.93 -3.58 -12.05
N PRO A 66 15.69 -3.12 -12.30
CA PRO A 66 15.00 -3.40 -13.54
C PRO A 66 15.67 -2.66 -14.71
N ARG A 67 15.66 -3.29 -15.88
CA ARG A 67 15.93 -2.60 -17.15
C ARG A 67 14.78 -1.65 -17.50
N SER A 68 15.03 -0.73 -18.42
CA SER A 68 14.03 0.27 -18.83
C SER A 68 12.74 -0.33 -19.41
N ASP A 69 12.83 -1.46 -20.12
CA ASP A 69 11.68 -2.23 -20.61
C ASP A 69 10.85 -2.82 -19.46
N GLN A 70 11.51 -3.29 -18.41
CA GLN A 70 10.86 -3.86 -17.24
C GLN A 70 10.13 -2.79 -16.42
N ILE A 71 10.74 -1.62 -16.20
CA ILE A 71 10.08 -0.49 -15.52
C ILE A 71 8.76 -0.11 -16.20
N ARG A 72 8.76 0.01 -17.54
CA ARG A 72 7.56 0.32 -18.31
C ARG A 72 6.48 -0.75 -18.15
N LYS A 73 6.89 -2.02 -18.12
CA LYS A 73 5.99 -3.16 -17.94
C LYS A 73 5.39 -3.17 -16.53
N GLU A 74 6.20 -2.91 -15.50
CA GLU A 74 5.75 -2.83 -14.11
C GLU A 74 4.70 -1.72 -13.94
N HIS A 75 5.00 -0.53 -14.46
CA HIS A 75 4.08 0.60 -14.42
C HIS A 75 2.75 0.28 -15.11
N ARG A 76 2.79 -0.38 -16.29
CA ARG A 76 1.58 -0.79 -17.01
C ARG A 76 0.74 -1.80 -16.20
N ILE A 77 1.38 -2.76 -15.54
CA ILE A 77 0.70 -3.76 -14.71
C ILE A 77 0.02 -3.08 -13.52
N ILE A 78 0.71 -2.17 -12.85
CA ILE A 78 0.16 -1.42 -11.71
C ILE A 78 -1.04 -0.59 -12.16
N GLN A 79 -0.90 0.17 -13.24
CA GLN A 79 -2.00 0.96 -13.80
C GLN A 79 -3.22 0.09 -14.14
N GLY A 80 -3.02 -1.05 -14.81
CA GLY A 80 -4.10 -1.97 -15.15
C GLY A 80 -4.74 -2.65 -13.94
N SER A 81 -4.02 -2.77 -12.83
CA SER A 81 -4.47 -3.48 -11.62
C SER A 81 -4.93 -2.54 -10.51
N LEU A 82 -4.69 -1.23 -10.61
CA LEU A 82 -4.85 -0.28 -9.50
C LEU A 82 -6.26 -0.30 -8.92
N LYS A 83 -7.28 -0.25 -9.78
CA LYS A 83 -8.69 -0.32 -9.34
C LYS A 83 -8.97 -1.59 -8.52
N ARG A 84 -8.48 -2.73 -8.98
CA ARG A 84 -8.65 -4.01 -8.28
C ARG A 84 -7.90 -4.04 -6.96
N LEU A 85 -6.66 -3.55 -6.94
CA LEU A 85 -5.88 -3.41 -5.71
C LEU A 85 -6.59 -2.52 -4.71
N MET A 86 -7.24 -1.45 -5.17
CA MET A 86 -7.99 -0.53 -4.30
C MET A 86 -9.25 -1.15 -3.69
N GLN A 87 -9.92 -2.03 -4.44
CA GLN A 87 -11.17 -2.67 -4.00
C GLN A 87 -10.97 -3.90 -3.09
N GLU A 88 -9.77 -4.49 -3.07
CA GLU A 88 -9.48 -5.63 -2.20
C GLU A 88 -9.65 -5.25 -0.72
N LYS A 89 -10.33 -6.08 0.06
CA LYS A 89 -10.61 -5.82 1.49
C LYS A 89 -9.70 -6.60 2.44
N ARG A 90 -8.57 -7.08 1.93
CA ARG A 90 -7.60 -7.91 2.64
C ARG A 90 -6.20 -7.36 2.43
N ASP A 91 -5.31 -7.71 3.33
CA ASP A 91 -3.89 -7.43 3.17
C ASP A 91 -3.38 -8.09 1.89
N LEU A 92 -2.53 -7.37 1.17
CA LEU A 92 -1.89 -7.86 -0.04
C LEU A 92 -0.39 -7.67 0.06
N ASP A 93 0.34 -8.69 -0.38
CA ASP A 93 1.79 -8.65 -0.45
C ASP A 93 2.25 -9.24 -1.77
N LEU A 94 2.44 -8.37 -2.76
CA LEU A 94 2.71 -8.74 -4.14
C LEU A 94 4.17 -8.50 -4.50
N PHE A 95 4.77 -9.49 -5.17
CA PHE A 95 6.14 -9.43 -5.64
C PHE A 95 6.16 -9.52 -7.15
N MET A 96 6.61 -8.46 -7.82
CA MET A 96 6.85 -8.51 -9.25
C MET A 96 8.11 -9.31 -9.51
N ARG A 97 8.00 -10.35 -10.34
CA ARG A 97 9.11 -11.21 -10.73
C ARG A 97 9.17 -11.31 -12.25
N VAL A 98 10.37 -11.47 -12.77
CA VAL A 98 10.56 -11.83 -14.19
C VAL A 98 10.09 -13.27 -14.33
N ALA A 99 9.23 -13.54 -15.31
CA ALA A 99 8.91 -14.91 -15.66
C ALA A 99 10.19 -15.57 -16.21
N GLU A 100 10.67 -16.62 -15.55
CA GLU A 100 11.64 -17.52 -16.15
C GLU A 100 10.94 -18.18 -17.35
N ALA A 101 11.53 -18.07 -18.54
CA ALA A 101 11.05 -18.85 -19.67
C ALA A 101 11.27 -20.34 -19.33
N PRO A 102 10.31 -21.23 -19.66
CA PRO A 102 10.48 -22.67 -19.45
C PRO A 102 11.67 -23.23 -20.24
#